data_AF-A0A1R3JIZ0-F1
#
_entry.id   AF-A0A1R3JIZ0-F1
#
_cell.length_a   1.000
_cell.length_b   1.000
_cell.length_c   1.000
_cell.angle_alpha   90.00
_cell.angle_beta   90.00
_cell.angle_gamma   90.00
#
_symmetry.space_group_name_H-M   'P 1'
#
loop_
_entity.id
_entity.type
_entity.pdbx_description
1 polymer ?
#
loop_
_entity_poly.entity_id
_entity_poly.type
_entity_poly.pdbx_seq_one_letter_code
_entity_poly.pdbx_strand_id
1 'polypeptide(L)'
;MASSIASQLQAIKSFIQTDSEPQKRPLTRPSVLYNPKEAADIDIDTILNIALTGLEVLGGVDERFRNYKGDLFSHKSKELDRELMGVDHNNRINASISSYLRLLSGHLQLPASLKTLEYLIRRYKIHVYNIEDLVLCVLPYHDTHAFVRIIQLINTGNSKWKFLDGVNMSGAPPPRSVIVQQCIRDMGVLEALCNYASATKKFQASRPVISFCTAVIIEVLGSLSTIDSDTVNRILPFVTSGLQTGTKGGCDHKAGALMIVGLLATKVALNHKLVNSLIRSVAQVAMEDAKESTGLPWFRLSLMALINLVQSQSVDTIPKKALEILRDIRDIARIFLELSKGFNIDRFLAILLESLVDQSSSDDSYHLALISIIDTVPLKNLVDNIVRKILLTCMKLSEKDRKLASSGTGTWAKKILAAIDKKNPSQFQGAVHKFLQDDKVQSKKEDEVLELCKVLDGNLDDSMSVSDSKIWFASHHPEPKIRRATFSGLNRSAILKIKSLDFQRLVNIKDAVLRQLHDDDLTVVQAALSLDGLTEILSPPDLLEALHNVIKKCLSFLIS
;
A
#
# COMPACT_ATOMS: atom_id res chain seq x y z
N MET A 1 -33.17 -53.19 9.37
CA MET A 1 -32.90 -52.79 10.77
C MET A 1 -31.43 -52.97 11.17
N ALA A 2 -30.78 -54.10 10.87
CA ALA A 2 -29.35 -54.33 11.17
C ALA A 2 -28.37 -53.33 10.52
N SER A 3 -28.67 -52.81 9.31
CA SER A 3 -27.86 -51.79 8.64
C SER A 3 -27.94 -50.40 9.30
N SER A 4 -29.08 -50.04 9.88
CA SER A 4 -29.26 -48.76 10.59
C SER A 4 -28.44 -48.75 11.87
N ILE A 5 -28.51 -49.83 12.66
CA ILE A 5 -27.72 -49.99 13.90
C ILE A 5 -26.23 -50.04 13.58
N ALA A 6 -25.81 -50.71 12.50
CA ALA A 6 -24.41 -50.71 12.07
C ALA A 6 -23.92 -49.31 11.68
N SER A 7 -24.73 -48.53 10.94
CA SER A 7 -24.40 -47.15 10.59
C SER A 7 -24.37 -46.22 11.81
N GLN A 8 -25.28 -46.41 12.78
CA GLN A 8 -25.32 -45.66 14.03
C GLN A 8 -24.13 -46.02 14.93
N LEU A 9 -23.75 -47.30 15.03
CA LEU A 9 -22.55 -47.75 15.74
C LEU A 9 -21.28 -47.23 15.08
N GLN A 10 -21.21 -47.19 13.74
CA GLN A 10 -20.08 -46.62 13.01
C GLN A 10 -19.97 -45.11 13.22
N ALA A 11 -21.11 -44.39 13.25
CA ALA A 11 -21.16 -42.98 13.61
C ALA A 11 -20.69 -42.77 15.05
N ILE A 12 -21.22 -43.52 16.03
CA ILE A 12 -20.81 -43.44 17.43
C ILE A 12 -19.32 -43.78 17.60
N LYS A 13 -18.82 -44.80 16.91
CA LYS A 13 -17.39 -45.16 16.91
C LYS A 13 -16.50 -44.10 16.25
N SER A 14 -17.04 -43.31 15.31
CA SER A 14 -16.33 -42.16 14.76
C SER A 14 -16.31 -40.95 15.70
N PHE A 15 -17.29 -40.84 16.60
CA PHE A 15 -17.36 -39.81 17.65
C PHE A 15 -16.55 -40.17 18.90
N ILE A 16 -16.51 -41.46 19.26
CA ILE A 16 -15.74 -41.99 20.39
C ILE A 16 -14.35 -42.37 19.86
N GLN A 17 -13.39 -41.45 19.89
CA GLN A 17 -11.97 -41.75 19.68
C GLN A 17 -11.39 -42.49 20.89
N THR A 18 -11.91 -43.68 21.23
CA THR A 18 -11.25 -44.58 22.17
C THR A 18 -10.20 -45.37 21.42
N ASP A 19 -8.94 -44.91 21.53
CA ASP A 19 -7.79 -45.74 21.20
C ASP A 19 -7.74 -46.89 22.20
N SER A 20 -8.25 -48.05 21.80
CA SER A 20 -7.93 -49.29 22.49
C SER A 20 -6.48 -49.59 22.20
N GLU A 21 -5.61 -49.60 23.22
CA GLU A 21 -4.22 -50.07 23.07
C GLU A 21 -4.25 -51.41 22.32
N PRO A 22 -3.35 -51.64 21.35
CA PRO A 22 -3.40 -52.84 20.51
C PRO A 22 -3.31 -54.09 21.39
N GLN A 23 -4.43 -54.77 21.59
CA GLN A 23 -4.51 -55.98 22.43
C GLN A 23 -3.91 -57.22 21.74
N LYS A 24 -3.49 -57.10 20.46
CA LYS A 24 -2.93 -58.20 19.66
C LYS A 24 -1.45 -57.95 19.35
N ARG A 25 -0.63 -58.98 19.52
CA ARG A 25 0.80 -58.94 19.17
C ARG A 25 0.98 -58.89 17.65
N PRO A 26 2.01 -58.19 17.13
CA PRO A 26 2.99 -57.41 17.89
C PRO A 26 2.39 -56.11 18.42
N LEU A 27 2.75 -55.76 19.66
CA LEU A 27 2.38 -54.47 20.25
C LEU A 27 3.03 -53.36 19.42
N THR A 28 2.27 -52.32 19.11
CA THR A 28 2.76 -51.17 18.37
C THR A 28 2.33 -49.89 19.05
N ARG A 29 3.17 -48.86 19.00
CA ARG A 29 2.84 -47.52 19.50
C ARG A 29 3.15 -46.44 18.47
N PRO A 30 2.35 -45.37 18.40
CA PRO A 30 2.63 -44.25 17.51
C PRO A 30 3.92 -43.57 17.93
N SER A 31 4.81 -43.31 16.96
CA SER A 31 6.11 -42.69 17.20
C SER A 31 6.58 -41.96 15.95
N VAL A 32 7.15 -40.77 16.13
CA VAL A 32 7.82 -40.02 15.06
C VAL A 32 9.31 -40.39 14.97
N LEU A 33 9.91 -40.80 16.09
CA LEU A 33 11.34 -41.15 16.13
C LEU A 33 11.61 -42.60 15.75
N TYR A 34 10.80 -43.53 16.26
CA TYR A 34 11.08 -44.96 16.23
C TYR A 34 10.10 -45.73 15.34
N ASN A 35 10.45 -46.95 14.97
CA ASN A 35 9.50 -47.84 14.33
C ASN A 35 8.39 -48.23 15.32
N PRO A 36 7.14 -48.47 14.88
CA PRO A 36 6.03 -48.72 15.80
C PRO A 36 6.23 -49.89 16.78
N LYS A 37 7.00 -50.91 16.38
CA LYS A 37 7.36 -52.06 17.23
C LYS A 37 8.39 -51.67 18.29
N GLU A 38 9.47 -51.02 17.89
CA GLU A 38 10.50 -50.51 18.81
C GLU A 38 9.91 -49.51 19.81
N ALA A 39 9.03 -48.62 19.34
CA ALA A 39 8.33 -47.65 20.17
C ALA A 39 7.45 -48.29 21.26
N ALA A 40 6.99 -49.53 21.05
CA ALA A 40 6.19 -50.25 22.04
C ALA A 40 7.03 -50.65 23.27
N ASP A 41 8.31 -50.93 23.08
CA ASP A 41 9.25 -51.36 24.11
C ASP A 41 9.85 -50.19 24.91
N ILE A 42 9.70 -48.95 24.43
CA ILE A 42 10.22 -47.75 25.09
C ILE A 42 9.16 -47.17 26.04
N ASP A 43 9.55 -47.04 27.31
CA ASP A 43 8.73 -46.50 28.38
C ASP A 43 8.63 -44.96 28.33
N ILE A 44 7.62 -44.43 29.03
CA ILE A 44 7.33 -42.99 29.00
C ILE A 44 8.36 -42.15 29.75
N ASP A 45 9.06 -42.72 30.75
CA ASP A 45 10.11 -42.03 31.48
C ASP A 45 11.32 -41.78 30.59
N THR A 46 11.72 -42.78 29.82
CA THR A 46 12.76 -42.66 28.79
C THR A 46 12.38 -41.61 27.75
N ILE A 47 11.15 -41.62 27.25
CA ILE A 47 10.68 -40.64 26.27
C ILE A 47 10.68 -39.22 26.86
N LEU A 48 10.24 -39.03 28.11
CA LEU A 48 10.30 -37.70 28.74
C LEU A 48 11.75 -37.22 28.86
N ASN A 49 12.68 -38.08 29.28
CA ASN A 49 14.09 -37.69 29.41
C ASN A 49 14.66 -37.26 28.05
N ILE A 50 14.33 -37.98 26.97
CA ILE A 50 14.70 -37.60 25.60
C ILE A 50 14.10 -36.24 25.24
N ALA A 51 12.81 -36.03 25.52
CA ALA A 51 12.14 -34.76 25.26
C ALA A 51 12.74 -33.60 26.06
N LEU A 52 13.13 -33.83 27.32
CA LEU A 52 13.81 -32.82 28.15
C LEU A 52 15.15 -32.40 27.56
N THR A 53 15.95 -33.33 27.02
CA THR A 53 17.19 -32.96 26.30
C THR A 53 16.88 -32.17 25.03
N GLY A 54 15.81 -32.52 24.31
CA GLY A 54 15.36 -31.74 23.15
C GLY A 54 14.91 -30.33 23.54
N LEU A 55 14.13 -30.22 24.61
CA LEU A 55 13.62 -28.95 25.13
C LEU A 55 14.75 -28.05 25.62
N GLU A 56 15.80 -28.60 26.23
CA GLU A 56 16.98 -27.84 26.64
C GLU A 56 17.72 -27.24 25.44
N VAL A 57 17.94 -28.04 24.39
CA VAL A 57 18.54 -27.56 23.13
C VAL A 57 17.66 -26.46 22.51
N LEU A 58 16.35 -26.67 22.44
CA LEU A 58 15.41 -25.66 21.93
C LEU A 58 15.41 -24.40 22.79
N GLY A 59 15.48 -24.53 24.11
CA GLY A 59 15.59 -23.42 25.07
C GLY A 59 16.92 -22.67 25.03
N GLY A 60 17.94 -23.24 24.39
CA GLY A 60 19.18 -22.55 24.03
C GLY A 60 19.05 -21.73 22.75
N VAL A 61 18.19 -22.15 21.81
CA VAL A 61 17.93 -21.45 20.54
C VAL A 61 16.88 -20.35 20.72
N ASP A 62 15.81 -20.62 21.45
CA ASP A 62 14.74 -19.67 21.77
C ASP A 62 14.29 -19.88 23.21
N GLU A 63 14.54 -18.90 24.06
CA GLU A 63 14.28 -18.98 25.50
C GLU A 63 12.80 -19.21 25.84
N ARG A 64 11.89 -18.87 24.93
CA ARG A 64 10.44 -19.08 25.11
C ARG A 64 10.09 -20.56 25.34
N PHE A 65 10.91 -21.49 24.86
CA PHE A 65 10.73 -22.92 25.11
C PHE A 65 10.89 -23.30 26.60
N ARG A 66 11.66 -22.53 27.37
CA ARG A 66 11.89 -22.81 28.81
C ARG A 66 10.60 -22.76 29.62
N ASN A 67 9.63 -21.94 29.17
CA ASN A 67 8.32 -21.79 29.82
C ASN A 67 7.53 -23.11 29.88
N TYR A 68 7.80 -24.06 28.99
CA TYR A 68 7.07 -25.33 28.92
C TYR A 68 7.68 -26.44 29.77
N LYS A 69 8.87 -26.23 30.36
CA LYS A 69 9.55 -27.22 31.21
C LYS A 69 8.76 -27.56 32.47
N GLY A 70 8.16 -26.54 33.09
CA GLY A 70 7.30 -26.70 34.27
C GLY A 70 5.84 -27.07 33.94
N ASP A 71 5.47 -27.05 32.67
CA ASP A 71 4.11 -27.31 32.17
C ASP A 71 4.10 -28.67 31.43
N LEU A 72 4.13 -28.63 30.10
CA LEU A 72 4.02 -29.79 29.22
C LEU A 72 5.11 -30.86 29.42
N PHE A 73 6.30 -30.48 29.90
CA PHE A 73 7.44 -31.39 30.06
C PHE A 73 7.84 -31.60 31.53
N SER A 74 6.90 -31.40 32.45
CA SER A 74 7.13 -31.63 33.88
C SER A 74 7.14 -33.13 34.22
N HIS A 75 7.81 -33.53 35.30
CA HIS A 75 7.75 -34.93 35.76
C HIS A 75 6.31 -35.37 36.10
N LYS A 76 5.45 -34.46 36.55
CA LYS A 76 4.03 -34.72 36.84
C LYS A 76 3.21 -35.03 35.57
N SER A 77 3.62 -34.52 34.42
CA SER A 77 2.92 -34.76 33.15
C SER A 77 2.90 -36.25 32.74
N LYS A 78 3.79 -37.08 33.30
CA LYS A 78 3.83 -38.52 33.02
C LYS A 78 2.59 -39.27 33.48
N GLU A 79 1.92 -38.76 34.50
CA GLU A 79 0.73 -39.38 35.10
C GLU A 79 -0.58 -38.89 34.45
N LEU A 80 -0.50 -37.85 33.61
CA LEU A 80 -1.65 -37.16 33.05
C LEU A 80 -2.33 -38.00 31.96
N ASP A 81 -3.51 -38.54 32.21
CA ASP A 81 -4.32 -39.20 31.19
C ASP A 81 -5.46 -38.29 30.72
N ARG A 82 -5.39 -37.83 29.46
CA ARG A 82 -6.35 -36.88 28.89
C ARG A 82 -7.78 -37.43 28.86
N GLU A 83 -7.95 -38.74 28.75
CA GLU A 83 -9.28 -39.37 28.71
C GLU A 83 -9.96 -39.33 30.08
N LEU A 84 -9.17 -39.21 31.15
CA LEU A 84 -9.66 -39.09 32.53
C LEU A 84 -9.81 -37.63 32.99
N MET A 85 -9.44 -36.66 32.14
CA MET A 85 -9.51 -35.24 32.45
C MET A 85 -10.85 -34.62 32.06
N GLY A 86 -11.33 -33.68 32.88
CA GLY A 86 -12.51 -32.87 32.54
C GLY A 86 -12.28 -31.94 31.34
N VAL A 87 -13.37 -31.49 30.72
CA VAL A 87 -13.36 -30.65 29.51
C VAL A 87 -12.52 -29.38 29.68
N ASP A 88 -12.67 -28.68 30.82
CA ASP A 88 -11.91 -27.45 31.09
C ASP A 88 -10.40 -27.69 31.20
N HIS A 89 -10.00 -28.82 31.77
CA HIS A 89 -8.58 -29.16 31.91
C HIS A 89 -7.99 -29.55 30.53
N ASN A 90 -8.73 -30.34 29.75
CA ASN A 90 -8.37 -30.64 28.37
C ASN A 90 -8.26 -29.38 27.49
N ASN A 91 -9.12 -28.38 27.70
CA ASN A 91 -9.04 -27.10 26.99
C ASN A 91 -7.78 -26.30 27.36
N ARG A 92 -7.35 -26.33 28.64
CA ARG A 92 -6.08 -25.71 29.05
C ARG A 92 -4.88 -26.41 28.43
N ILE A 93 -4.89 -27.74 28.42
CA ILE A 93 -3.86 -28.55 27.75
C ILE A 93 -3.80 -28.21 26.25
N ASN A 94 -4.96 -28.13 25.58
CA ASN A 94 -5.04 -27.72 24.16
C ASN A 94 -4.42 -26.34 23.92
N ALA A 95 -4.69 -25.37 24.80
CA ALA A 95 -4.10 -24.04 24.68
C ALA A 95 -2.57 -24.04 24.84
N SER A 96 -2.04 -24.79 25.82
CA SER A 96 -0.58 -24.96 26.00
C SER A 96 0.05 -25.65 24.79
N ILE A 97 -0.58 -26.70 24.26
CA ILE A 97 -0.10 -27.46 23.09
C ILE A 97 -0.14 -26.58 21.84
N SER A 98 -1.23 -25.88 21.54
CA SER A 98 -1.32 -24.99 20.37
C SER A 98 -0.25 -23.89 20.44
N SER A 99 -0.05 -23.29 21.63
CA SER A 99 1.01 -22.31 21.87
C SER A 99 2.41 -22.89 21.61
N TYR A 100 2.68 -24.10 22.13
CA TYR A 100 3.96 -24.79 21.93
C TYR A 100 4.21 -25.14 20.46
N LEU A 101 3.21 -25.72 19.76
CA LEU A 101 3.33 -26.12 18.36
C LEU A 101 3.53 -24.92 17.44
N ARG A 102 2.85 -23.80 17.71
CA ARG A 102 3.09 -22.57 16.97
C ARG A 102 4.51 -22.06 17.15
N LEU A 103 5.10 -22.18 18.35
CA LEU A 103 6.51 -21.82 18.58
C LEU A 103 7.43 -22.80 17.85
N LEU A 104 7.16 -24.10 17.97
CA LEU A 104 7.91 -25.18 17.34
C LEU A 104 7.94 -25.10 15.81
N SER A 105 6.91 -24.52 15.19
CA SER A 105 6.83 -24.34 13.74
C SER A 105 8.02 -23.56 13.14
N GLY A 106 8.71 -22.73 13.93
CA GLY A 106 9.92 -22.03 13.51
C GLY A 106 11.21 -22.88 13.57
N HIS A 107 11.15 -24.08 14.15
CA HIS A 107 12.31 -24.85 14.55
C HIS A 107 12.23 -26.34 14.18
N LEU A 108 11.25 -26.76 13.37
CA LEU A 108 11.00 -28.19 13.11
C LEU A 108 12.17 -28.91 12.41
N GLN A 109 13.03 -28.17 11.70
CA GLN A 109 14.26 -28.72 11.10
C GLN A 109 15.27 -29.23 12.13
N LEU A 110 15.19 -28.78 13.38
CA LEU A 110 16.07 -29.26 14.44
C LEU A 110 15.63 -30.65 14.90
N PRO A 111 16.54 -31.65 14.98
CA PRO A 111 16.20 -32.96 15.52
C PRO A 111 15.64 -32.90 16.95
N ALA A 112 16.03 -31.89 17.73
CA ALA A 112 15.50 -31.59 19.06
C ALA A 112 13.97 -31.38 19.07
N SER A 113 13.40 -30.84 17.98
CA SER A 113 11.95 -30.65 17.83
C SER A 113 11.20 -31.97 17.71
N LEU A 114 11.79 -32.97 17.04
CA LEU A 114 11.17 -34.30 16.96
C LEU A 114 11.22 -35.03 18.30
N LYS A 115 12.25 -34.80 19.12
CA LYS A 115 12.32 -35.33 20.48
C LYS A 115 11.19 -34.84 21.37
N THR A 116 10.85 -33.55 21.30
CA THR A 116 9.75 -33.01 22.10
C THR A 116 8.39 -33.41 21.53
N LEU A 117 8.23 -33.46 20.21
CA LEU A 117 7.01 -33.97 19.58
C LEU A 117 6.74 -35.42 19.92
N GLU A 118 7.76 -36.28 19.99
CA GLU A 118 7.60 -37.69 20.40
C GLU A 118 6.87 -37.78 21.74
N TYR A 119 7.29 -37.00 22.74
CA TYR A 119 6.63 -37.00 24.04
C TYR A 119 5.19 -36.47 23.96
N LEU A 120 4.95 -35.40 23.20
CA LEU A 120 3.59 -34.87 23.02
C LEU A 120 2.66 -35.87 22.30
N ILE A 121 3.18 -36.61 21.32
CA ILE A 121 2.46 -37.68 20.63
C ILE A 121 2.15 -38.82 21.59
N ARG A 122 3.15 -39.25 22.36
CA ARG A 122 3.08 -40.43 23.24
C ARG A 122 2.27 -40.20 24.51
N ARG A 123 2.34 -39.01 25.12
CA ARG A 123 1.65 -38.68 26.39
C ARG A 123 0.35 -37.93 26.16
N TYR A 124 0.38 -36.91 25.31
CA TYR A 124 -0.76 -36.01 25.10
C TYR A 124 -1.62 -36.40 23.90
N LYS A 125 -1.25 -37.44 23.14
CA LYS A 125 -1.96 -37.92 21.94
C LYS A 125 -2.33 -36.76 20.99
N ILE A 126 -1.38 -35.86 20.72
CA ILE A 126 -1.65 -34.66 19.90
C ILE A 126 -2.06 -34.98 18.45
N HIS A 127 -1.66 -36.14 17.95
CA HIS A 127 -2.08 -36.69 16.65
C HIS A 127 -3.56 -37.10 16.60
N VAL A 128 -4.23 -37.16 17.76
CA VAL A 128 -5.66 -37.45 17.91
C VAL A 128 -6.43 -36.18 18.28
N TYR A 129 -5.99 -35.47 19.33
CA TYR A 129 -6.75 -34.36 19.91
C TYR A 129 -6.38 -32.96 19.38
N ASN A 130 -5.23 -32.82 18.71
CA ASN A 130 -4.70 -31.53 18.25
C ASN A 130 -4.26 -31.59 16.78
N ILE A 131 -5.03 -32.32 15.96
CA ILE A 131 -4.71 -32.60 14.55
C ILE A 131 -4.44 -31.31 13.77
N GLU A 132 -5.33 -30.32 13.87
CA GLU A 132 -5.19 -29.08 13.09
C GLU A 132 -3.94 -28.28 13.46
N ASP A 133 -3.67 -28.09 14.76
CA ASP A 133 -2.44 -27.40 15.22
C ASP A 133 -1.18 -28.16 14.79
N LEU A 134 -1.21 -29.50 14.85
CA LEU A 134 -0.08 -30.33 14.45
C LEU A 134 0.16 -30.24 12.94
N VAL A 135 -0.88 -30.36 12.12
CA VAL A 135 -0.77 -30.20 10.66
C VAL A 135 -0.22 -28.82 10.31
N LEU A 136 -0.79 -27.74 10.87
CA LEU A 136 -0.35 -26.37 10.60
C LEU A 136 1.10 -26.11 11.05
N CYS A 137 1.56 -26.77 12.12
CA CYS A 137 2.94 -26.71 12.60
C CYS A 137 3.93 -27.30 11.58
N VAL A 138 3.57 -28.44 10.96
CA VAL A 138 4.48 -29.21 10.10
C VAL A 138 4.37 -28.90 8.61
N LEU A 139 3.23 -28.34 8.16
CA LEU A 139 2.96 -28.08 6.74
C LEU A 139 4.01 -27.20 6.03
N PRO A 140 4.64 -26.19 6.67
CA PRO A 140 5.73 -25.45 6.03
C PRO A 140 6.92 -26.34 5.61
N TYR A 141 7.04 -27.54 6.17
CA TYR A 141 8.09 -28.54 5.92
C TYR A 141 7.55 -29.76 5.17
N HIS A 142 6.48 -29.58 4.38
CA HIS A 142 5.78 -30.62 3.62
C HIS A 142 6.69 -31.50 2.75
N ASP A 143 7.85 -31.01 2.32
CA ASP A 143 8.84 -31.70 1.48
C ASP A 143 9.83 -32.59 2.28
N THR A 144 9.68 -32.68 3.60
CA THR A 144 10.61 -33.41 4.47
C THR A 144 10.10 -34.80 4.88
N HIS A 145 11.04 -35.71 5.21
CA HIS A 145 10.69 -37.01 5.80
C HIS A 145 10.02 -36.89 7.17
N ALA A 146 10.36 -35.85 7.95
CA ALA A 146 9.75 -35.59 9.24
C ALA A 146 8.25 -35.31 9.08
N PHE A 147 7.86 -34.50 8.08
CA PHE A 147 6.47 -34.27 7.75
C PHE A 147 5.72 -35.57 7.43
N VAL A 148 6.28 -36.40 6.54
CA VAL A 148 5.66 -37.68 6.15
C VAL A 148 5.40 -38.56 7.38
N ARG A 149 6.42 -38.73 8.23
CA ARG A 149 6.28 -39.53 9.46
C ARG A 149 5.20 -39.00 10.39
N ILE A 150 5.08 -37.69 10.56
CA ILE A 150 4.08 -37.09 11.44
C ILE A 150 2.67 -37.25 10.86
N ILE A 151 2.49 -37.01 9.56
CA ILE A 151 1.18 -37.16 8.90
C ILE A 151 0.70 -38.62 8.93
N GLN A 152 1.61 -39.59 8.81
CA GLN A 152 1.30 -41.02 8.95
C GLN A 152 0.74 -41.43 10.31
N LEU A 153 0.89 -40.60 11.35
CA LEU A 153 0.31 -40.84 12.67
C LEU A 153 -1.11 -40.27 12.80
N ILE A 154 -1.55 -39.45 11.84
CA ILE A 154 -2.81 -38.70 11.92
C ILE A 154 -3.90 -39.44 11.16
N ASN A 155 -5.06 -39.60 11.81
CA ASN A 155 -6.29 -39.97 11.13
C ASN A 155 -7.07 -38.71 10.77
N THR A 156 -7.07 -38.33 9.48
CA THR A 156 -7.70 -37.10 9.01
C THR A 156 -9.23 -37.17 8.95
N GLY A 157 -9.81 -38.38 9.00
CA GLY A 157 -11.26 -38.60 8.90
C GLY A 157 -11.88 -37.88 7.69
N ASN A 158 -13.04 -37.25 7.89
CA ASN A 158 -13.72 -36.43 6.88
C ASN A 158 -13.45 -34.91 7.07
N SER A 159 -12.29 -34.54 7.61
CA SER A 159 -11.90 -33.14 7.76
C SER A 159 -11.36 -32.52 6.47
N LYS A 160 -11.17 -31.19 6.47
CA LYS A 160 -10.48 -30.44 5.41
C LYS A 160 -9.04 -30.94 5.12
N TRP A 161 -8.44 -31.65 6.07
CA TRP A 161 -7.10 -32.23 5.96
C TRP A 161 -7.07 -33.60 5.28
N LYS A 162 -8.22 -34.15 4.86
CA LYS A 162 -8.33 -35.48 4.23
C LYS A 162 -7.44 -35.69 3.00
N PHE A 163 -7.10 -34.63 2.27
CA PHE A 163 -6.17 -34.72 1.14
C PHE A 163 -4.78 -35.26 1.54
N LEU A 164 -4.40 -35.15 2.82
CA LEU A 164 -3.15 -35.69 3.35
C LEU A 164 -3.15 -37.22 3.46
N ASP A 165 -4.29 -37.91 3.31
CA ASP A 165 -4.33 -39.37 3.19
C ASP A 165 -3.49 -39.87 2.00
N GLY A 166 -3.28 -39.04 0.98
CA GLY A 166 -2.34 -39.32 -0.12
C GLY A 166 -0.90 -39.57 0.37
N VAL A 167 -0.48 -38.87 1.42
CA VAL A 167 0.83 -39.06 2.07
C VAL A 167 0.87 -40.38 2.83
N ASN A 168 -0.23 -40.71 3.52
CA ASN A 168 -0.37 -41.98 4.24
C ASN A 168 -0.24 -43.19 3.31
N MET A 169 -0.88 -43.11 2.14
CA MET A 169 -0.85 -44.19 1.14
C MET A 169 0.46 -44.28 0.38
N SER A 170 1.07 -43.15 0.01
CA SER A 170 2.28 -43.13 -0.83
C SER A 170 3.58 -43.24 -0.04
N GLY A 171 3.59 -42.82 1.23
CA GLY A 171 4.81 -42.67 2.03
C GLY A 171 5.77 -41.60 1.49
N ALA A 172 5.29 -40.72 0.61
CA ALA A 172 6.10 -39.70 -0.05
C ALA A 172 5.63 -38.27 0.32
N PRO A 173 6.55 -37.29 0.37
CA PRO A 173 6.20 -35.89 0.56
C PRO A 173 5.27 -35.39 -0.55
N PRO A 174 4.17 -34.67 -0.24
CA PRO A 174 3.31 -34.09 -1.28
C PRO A 174 4.01 -32.89 -1.93
N PRO A 175 3.89 -32.69 -3.26
CA PRO A 175 4.39 -31.46 -3.89
C PRO A 175 3.51 -30.25 -3.48
N ARG A 176 4.11 -29.05 -3.39
CA ARG A 176 3.38 -27.81 -3.04
C ARG A 176 2.13 -27.57 -3.89
N SER A 177 2.18 -27.93 -5.17
CA SER A 177 1.05 -27.80 -6.09
C SER A 177 -0.19 -28.56 -5.61
N VAL A 178 -0.03 -29.71 -4.94
CA VAL A 178 -1.17 -30.44 -4.35
C VAL A 178 -1.82 -29.65 -3.22
N ILE A 179 -1.03 -28.97 -2.39
CA ILE A 179 -1.54 -28.11 -1.31
C ILE A 179 -2.29 -26.92 -1.90
N VAL A 180 -1.72 -26.27 -2.92
CA VAL A 180 -2.37 -25.16 -3.64
C VAL A 180 -3.69 -25.59 -4.27
N GLN A 181 -3.70 -26.74 -4.96
CA GLN A 181 -4.93 -27.28 -5.54
C GLN A 181 -5.98 -27.62 -4.47
N GLN A 182 -5.55 -28.09 -3.31
CA GLN A 182 -6.49 -28.31 -2.20
C GLN A 182 -7.04 -26.99 -1.67
N CYS A 183 -6.23 -25.95 -1.50
CA CYS A 183 -6.72 -24.62 -1.10
C CYS A 183 -7.75 -24.05 -2.08
N ILE A 184 -7.64 -24.35 -3.37
CA ILE A 184 -8.63 -23.96 -4.39
C ILE A 184 -9.92 -24.79 -4.27
N ARG A 185 -9.80 -26.09 -4.01
CA ARG A 185 -10.95 -27.02 -3.88
C ARG A 185 -11.73 -26.82 -2.59
N ASP A 186 -11.04 -26.56 -1.49
CA ASP A 186 -11.59 -26.34 -0.16
C ASP A 186 -10.95 -25.08 0.46
N MET A 187 -11.67 -23.97 0.34
CA MET A 187 -11.25 -22.67 0.85
C MET A 187 -11.11 -22.63 2.38
N GLY A 188 -11.65 -23.64 3.10
CA GLY A 188 -11.42 -23.81 4.52
C GLY A 188 -9.97 -24.14 4.86
N VAL A 189 -9.23 -24.76 3.94
CA VAL A 189 -7.78 -24.97 4.09
C VAL A 189 -7.03 -23.65 3.92
N LEU A 190 -7.36 -22.86 2.89
CA LEU A 190 -6.77 -21.54 2.67
C LEU A 190 -6.98 -20.63 3.89
N GLU A 191 -8.21 -20.59 4.40
CA GLU A 191 -8.55 -19.80 5.58
C GLU A 191 -7.76 -20.24 6.82
N ALA A 192 -7.60 -21.55 7.04
CA ALA A 192 -6.80 -22.05 8.15
C ALA A 192 -5.34 -21.59 8.06
N LEU A 193 -4.74 -21.59 6.86
CA LEU A 193 -3.38 -21.10 6.64
C LEU A 193 -3.25 -19.60 6.88
N CYS A 194 -4.20 -18.81 6.36
CA CYS A 194 -4.25 -17.36 6.57
C CYS A 194 -4.37 -17.03 8.05
N ASN A 195 -5.28 -17.69 8.77
CA ASN A 195 -5.49 -17.47 10.20
C ASN A 195 -4.30 -17.93 11.04
N TYR A 196 -3.67 -19.04 10.67
CA TYR A 196 -2.50 -19.55 11.39
C TYR A 196 -1.29 -18.61 11.27
N ALA A 197 -1.09 -18.05 10.08
CA ALA A 197 0.03 -17.16 9.77
C ALA A 197 -0.23 -15.69 10.13
N SER A 198 -1.48 -15.30 10.38
CA SER A 198 -1.84 -13.94 10.79
C SER A 198 -1.26 -13.60 12.16
N ALA A 199 -0.65 -12.42 12.26
CA ALA A 199 -0.10 -11.93 13.52
C ALA A 199 -1.22 -11.56 14.49
N THR A 200 -1.04 -11.90 15.77
CA THR A 200 -1.95 -11.53 16.86
C THR A 200 -1.14 -10.89 17.99
N LYS A 201 -1.83 -10.28 18.97
CA LYS A 201 -1.17 -9.72 20.17
C LYS A 201 -0.33 -10.74 20.94
N LYS A 202 -0.72 -12.02 20.89
CA LYS A 202 -0.06 -13.11 21.64
C LYS A 202 0.94 -13.89 20.80
N PHE A 203 0.75 -13.92 19.48
CA PHE A 203 1.49 -14.84 18.61
C PHE A 203 1.97 -14.15 17.34
N GLN A 204 3.24 -14.40 17.02
CA GLN A 204 3.87 -14.01 15.75
C GLN A 204 4.29 -15.29 15.05
N ALA A 205 3.84 -15.46 13.80
CA ALA A 205 4.20 -16.63 13.02
C ALA A 205 5.70 -16.60 12.66
N SER A 206 6.30 -17.79 12.58
CA SER A 206 7.70 -17.93 12.24
C SER A 206 7.95 -17.65 10.76
N ARG A 207 9.19 -17.31 10.40
CA ARG A 207 9.57 -17.05 9.00
C ARG A 207 9.22 -18.21 8.04
N PRO A 208 9.44 -19.50 8.38
CA PRO A 208 9.01 -20.61 7.53
C PRO A 208 7.50 -20.62 7.28
N VAL A 209 6.68 -20.39 8.31
CA VAL A 209 5.21 -20.31 8.19
C VAL A 209 4.80 -19.17 7.28
N ILE A 210 5.32 -17.96 7.51
CA ILE A 210 5.01 -16.78 6.70
C ILE A 210 5.39 -16.99 5.24
N SER A 211 6.60 -17.52 4.98
CA SER A 211 7.10 -17.73 3.63
C SER A 211 6.26 -18.77 2.89
N PHE A 212 5.93 -19.88 3.56
CA PHE A 212 5.09 -20.92 3.02
C PHE A 212 3.68 -20.41 2.71
N CYS A 213 3.01 -19.78 3.69
CA CYS A 213 1.65 -19.27 3.50
C CYS A 213 1.60 -18.19 2.41
N THR A 214 2.59 -17.29 2.36
CA THR A 214 2.68 -16.28 1.29
C THR A 214 2.77 -16.94 -0.09
N ALA A 215 3.66 -17.92 -0.26
CA ALA A 215 3.83 -18.63 -1.52
C ALA A 215 2.54 -19.35 -1.95
N VAL A 216 1.88 -20.06 -1.01
CA VAL A 216 0.61 -20.74 -1.27
C VAL A 216 -0.49 -19.75 -1.66
N ILE A 217 -0.65 -18.65 -0.93
CA ILE A 217 -1.67 -17.64 -1.23
C ILE A 217 -1.45 -17.03 -2.62
N ILE A 218 -0.20 -16.66 -2.95
CA ILE A 218 0.14 -16.10 -4.26
C ILE A 218 -0.16 -17.11 -5.39
N GLU A 219 0.18 -18.39 -5.21
CA GLU A 219 -0.11 -19.42 -6.21
C GLU A 219 -1.61 -19.73 -6.36
N VAL A 220 -2.35 -19.73 -5.26
CA VAL A 220 -3.82 -19.86 -5.28
C VAL A 220 -4.43 -18.70 -6.07
N LEU A 221 -4.11 -17.46 -5.72
CA LEU A 221 -4.61 -16.27 -6.43
C LEU A 221 -4.13 -16.21 -7.89
N GLY A 222 -2.94 -16.72 -8.16
CA GLY A 222 -2.39 -16.85 -9.52
C GLY A 222 -3.17 -17.84 -10.38
N SER A 223 -3.60 -18.95 -9.78
CA SER A 223 -4.28 -20.08 -10.44
C SER A 223 -5.80 -19.90 -10.59
N LEU A 224 -6.42 -19.08 -9.75
CA LEU A 224 -7.85 -18.78 -9.87
C LEU A 224 -8.13 -17.94 -11.13
N SER A 225 -9.12 -18.37 -11.91
CA SER A 225 -9.61 -17.62 -13.09
C SER A 225 -10.37 -16.36 -12.68
N THR A 226 -11.11 -16.44 -11.58
CA THR A 226 -11.88 -15.35 -10.98
C THR A 226 -11.68 -15.37 -9.49
N ILE A 227 -11.32 -14.23 -8.90
CA ILE A 227 -11.20 -14.06 -7.46
C ILE A 227 -12.43 -13.29 -6.99
N ASP A 228 -13.26 -13.94 -6.19
CA ASP A 228 -14.49 -13.37 -5.66
C ASP A 228 -14.27 -12.69 -4.29
N SER A 229 -15.32 -12.02 -3.80
CA SER A 229 -15.27 -11.32 -2.51
C SER A 229 -15.03 -12.28 -1.34
N ASP A 230 -15.51 -13.53 -1.41
CA ASP A 230 -15.30 -14.54 -0.36
C ASP A 230 -13.82 -14.90 -0.23
N THR A 231 -13.16 -15.16 -1.36
CA THR A 231 -11.71 -15.40 -1.42
C THR A 231 -10.92 -14.24 -0.82
N VAL A 232 -11.26 -13.00 -1.21
CA VAL A 232 -10.62 -11.79 -0.68
C VAL A 232 -10.81 -11.67 0.83
N ASN A 233 -12.01 -11.97 1.34
CA ASN A 233 -12.30 -11.90 2.77
C ASN A 233 -11.51 -12.92 3.59
N ARG A 234 -11.26 -14.13 3.05
CA ARG A 234 -10.48 -15.17 3.74
C ARG A 234 -8.98 -14.85 3.84
N ILE A 235 -8.41 -14.13 2.87
CA ILE A 235 -7.00 -13.74 2.88
C ILE A 235 -6.75 -12.41 3.61
N LEU A 236 -7.78 -11.58 3.78
CA LEU A 236 -7.66 -10.25 4.34
C LEU A 236 -7.06 -10.21 5.76
N PRO A 237 -7.33 -11.16 6.68
CA PRO A 237 -6.67 -11.20 7.99
C PRO A 237 -5.14 -11.30 7.89
N PHE A 238 -4.63 -12.13 6.96
CA PHE A 238 -3.19 -12.29 6.74
C PHE A 238 -2.57 -11.00 6.21
N VAL A 239 -3.23 -10.37 5.22
CA VAL A 239 -2.78 -9.10 4.64
C VAL A 239 -2.81 -7.98 5.69
N THR A 240 -3.92 -7.82 6.39
CA THR A 240 -4.11 -6.74 7.37
C THR A 240 -3.12 -6.86 8.51
N SER A 241 -2.89 -8.07 9.04
CA SER A 241 -1.92 -8.28 10.11
C SER A 241 -0.47 -8.06 9.65
N GLY A 242 -0.14 -8.34 8.39
CA GLY A 242 1.19 -8.06 7.82
C GLY A 242 1.43 -6.57 7.51
N LEU A 243 0.38 -5.78 7.31
CA LEU A 243 0.45 -4.32 7.15
C LEU A 243 0.28 -3.55 8.46
N GLN A 244 0.04 -4.23 9.58
CA GLN A 244 -0.11 -3.58 10.89
C GLN A 244 1.21 -3.06 11.40
N THR A 245 1.24 -1.77 11.65
CA THR A 245 2.40 -1.10 12.18
C THR A 245 2.54 -1.22 13.70
N GLY A 246 3.77 -1.20 14.21
CA GLY A 246 4.09 -1.30 15.64
C GLY A 246 3.97 -2.69 16.27
N THR A 247 3.57 -3.72 15.51
CA THR A 247 3.77 -5.11 15.93
C THR A 247 5.18 -5.55 15.54
N LYS A 248 5.84 -6.39 16.36
CA LYS A 248 7.11 -7.05 16.01
C LYS A 248 6.92 -8.10 14.90
N GLY A 249 6.10 -7.80 13.90
CA GLY A 249 5.94 -8.62 12.70
C GLY A 249 7.24 -8.60 11.92
N GLY A 250 7.69 -9.78 11.50
CA GLY A 250 8.93 -9.90 10.72
C GLY A 250 8.80 -9.21 9.37
N CYS A 251 9.93 -8.73 8.83
CA CYS A 251 10.00 -8.12 7.49
C CYS A 251 9.41 -9.04 6.40
N ASP A 252 9.48 -10.36 6.58
CA ASP A 252 8.91 -11.35 5.66
C ASP A 252 7.38 -11.27 5.56
N HIS A 253 6.67 -10.98 6.67
CA HIS A 253 5.19 -10.92 6.67
C HIS A 253 4.71 -9.65 5.99
N LYS A 254 5.38 -8.53 6.27
CA LYS A 254 5.19 -7.26 5.55
C LYS A 254 5.38 -7.47 4.04
N ALA A 255 6.49 -8.11 3.64
CA ALA A 255 6.74 -8.40 2.23
C ALA A 255 5.62 -9.24 1.60
N GLY A 256 5.21 -10.33 2.26
CA GLY A 256 4.12 -11.17 1.78
C GLY A 256 2.79 -10.44 1.65
N ALA A 257 2.45 -9.57 2.60
CA ALA A 257 1.25 -8.74 2.53
C ALA A 257 1.30 -7.74 1.36
N LEU A 258 2.42 -7.05 1.16
CA LEU A 258 2.61 -6.12 0.03
C LEU A 258 2.53 -6.84 -1.33
N MET A 259 3.11 -8.04 -1.44
CA MET A 259 3.01 -8.88 -2.65
C MET A 259 1.56 -9.25 -2.96
N ILE A 260 0.80 -9.69 -1.96
CA ILE A 260 -0.61 -10.06 -2.12
C ILE A 260 -1.44 -8.83 -2.49
N VAL A 261 -1.23 -7.67 -1.87
CA VAL A 261 -1.90 -6.42 -2.25
C VAL A 261 -1.62 -6.07 -3.71
N GLY A 262 -0.35 -6.16 -4.14
CA GLY A 262 0.02 -5.91 -5.53
C GLY A 262 -0.68 -6.84 -6.51
N LEU A 263 -0.73 -8.14 -6.20
CA LEU A 263 -1.42 -9.14 -7.03
C LEU A 263 -2.93 -8.88 -7.08
N LEU A 264 -3.58 -8.67 -5.95
CA LEU A 264 -5.02 -8.39 -5.88
C LEU A 264 -5.38 -7.14 -6.67
N ALA A 265 -4.58 -6.07 -6.55
CA ALA A 265 -4.81 -4.82 -7.27
C ALA A 265 -4.77 -5.00 -8.79
N THR A 266 -3.98 -5.94 -9.30
CA THR A 266 -3.89 -6.21 -10.75
C THR A 266 -4.94 -7.21 -11.25
N LYS A 267 -5.36 -8.16 -10.42
CA LYS A 267 -6.24 -9.27 -10.82
C LYS A 267 -7.73 -9.00 -10.60
N VAL A 268 -8.09 -8.09 -9.68
CA VAL A 268 -9.47 -7.92 -9.21
C VAL A 268 -9.83 -6.45 -9.11
N ALA A 269 -11.04 -6.09 -9.53
CA ALA A 269 -11.64 -4.81 -9.18
C ALA A 269 -12.13 -4.87 -7.73
N LEU A 270 -11.34 -4.33 -6.80
CA LEU A 270 -11.64 -4.36 -5.38
C LEU A 270 -12.71 -3.32 -5.02
N ASN A 271 -13.45 -3.58 -3.94
CA ASN A 271 -14.39 -2.60 -3.40
C ASN A 271 -13.67 -1.32 -2.97
N HIS A 272 -14.21 -0.15 -3.33
CA HIS A 272 -13.65 1.17 -3.00
C HIS A 272 -13.33 1.37 -1.51
N LYS A 273 -14.13 0.82 -0.59
CA LYS A 273 -13.85 0.87 0.87
C LYS A 273 -12.57 0.10 1.22
N LEU A 274 -12.39 -1.08 0.62
CA LEU A 274 -11.20 -1.91 0.82
C LEU A 274 -9.96 -1.24 0.22
N VAL A 275 -10.06 -0.73 -1.01
CA VAL A 275 -8.98 0.02 -1.68
C VAL A 275 -8.51 1.18 -0.81
N ASN A 276 -9.43 2.00 -0.30
CA ASN A 276 -9.08 3.11 0.59
C ASN A 276 -8.47 2.66 1.91
N SER A 277 -8.89 1.53 2.46
CA SER A 277 -8.29 0.95 3.67
C SER A 277 -6.85 0.48 3.41
N LEU A 278 -6.62 -0.21 2.28
CA LEU A 278 -5.31 -0.68 1.87
C LEU A 278 -4.37 0.49 1.56
N ILE A 279 -4.82 1.52 0.84
CA ILE A 279 -4.03 2.73 0.55
C ILE A 279 -3.53 3.36 1.86
N ARG A 280 -4.39 3.52 2.86
CA ARG A 280 -3.99 4.05 4.17
C ARG A 280 -2.98 3.15 4.88
N SER A 281 -3.21 1.83 4.86
CA SER A 281 -2.36 0.86 5.55
C SER A 281 -0.96 0.81 4.91
N VAL A 282 -0.88 0.75 3.57
CA VAL A 282 0.39 0.74 2.84
C VAL A 282 1.13 2.07 2.97
N ALA A 283 0.41 3.22 2.96
CA ALA A 283 1.03 4.51 3.22
C ALA A 283 1.63 4.57 4.63
N GLN A 284 0.92 4.05 5.65
CA GLN A 284 1.43 3.99 7.02
C GLN A 284 2.69 3.12 7.12
N VAL A 285 2.72 1.97 6.45
CA VAL A 285 3.92 1.12 6.36
C VAL A 285 5.08 1.88 5.71
N ALA A 286 4.82 2.59 4.61
CA ALA A 286 5.85 3.40 3.94
C ALA A 286 6.38 4.52 4.85
N MET A 287 5.56 5.15 5.69
CA MET A 287 6.05 6.15 6.65
C MET A 287 7.06 5.55 7.63
N GLU A 288 6.78 4.35 8.15
CA GLU A 288 7.64 3.72 9.15
C GLU A 288 8.95 3.26 8.53
N ASP A 289 8.89 2.68 7.33
CA ASP A 289 10.08 2.33 6.56
C ASP A 289 10.94 3.56 6.24
N ALA A 290 10.34 4.75 6.07
CA ALA A 290 11.06 6.00 5.84
C ALA A 290 11.76 6.55 7.10
N LYS A 291 11.26 6.22 8.29
CA LYS A 291 11.87 6.63 9.58
C LYS A 291 13.09 5.79 9.94
N GLU A 292 13.11 4.52 9.51
CA GLU A 292 14.23 3.62 9.78
C GLU A 292 15.42 3.91 8.85
N SER A 293 16.61 4.16 9.40
CA SER A 293 17.80 4.55 8.61
C SER A 293 18.28 3.48 7.63
N THR A 294 17.94 2.21 7.86
CA THR A 294 18.21 1.06 6.95
C THR A 294 17.03 0.76 6.02
N GLY A 295 15.94 1.52 6.10
CA GLY A 295 14.65 1.23 5.49
C GLY A 295 14.51 1.67 4.03
N LEU A 296 15.51 2.30 3.40
CA LEU A 296 15.36 2.84 2.03
C LEU A 296 14.87 1.81 0.98
N PRO A 297 15.36 0.54 0.96
CA PRO A 297 14.82 -0.48 0.07
C PRO A 297 13.38 -0.88 0.42
N TRP A 298 13.07 -1.02 1.70
CA TRP A 298 11.73 -1.35 2.20
C TRP A 298 10.72 -0.26 1.89
N PHE A 299 11.12 0.98 2.12
CA PHE A 299 10.37 2.16 1.77
C PHE A 299 10.04 2.20 0.27
N ARG A 300 11.02 1.94 -0.59
CA ARG A 300 10.80 1.82 -2.04
C ARG A 300 9.78 0.73 -2.37
N LEU A 301 9.87 -0.45 -1.74
CA LEU A 301 8.91 -1.55 -1.95
C LEU A 301 7.49 -1.15 -1.53
N SER A 302 7.33 -0.57 -0.34
CA SER A 302 6.05 -0.11 0.19
C SER A 302 5.44 0.99 -0.70
N LEU A 303 6.25 1.93 -1.18
CA LEU A 303 5.82 2.98 -2.10
C LEU A 303 5.43 2.42 -3.48
N MET A 304 6.19 1.46 -4.02
CA MET A 304 5.84 0.79 -5.27
C MET A 304 4.53 0.01 -5.17
N ALA A 305 4.30 -0.68 -4.05
CA ALA A 305 3.03 -1.36 -3.79
C ALA A 305 1.85 -0.37 -3.73
N LEU A 306 2.04 0.79 -3.09
CA LEU A 306 1.04 1.86 -3.04
C LEU A 306 0.74 2.41 -4.43
N ILE A 307 1.78 2.71 -5.21
CA ILE A 307 1.65 3.20 -6.58
C ILE A 307 0.89 2.19 -7.43
N ASN A 308 1.29 0.91 -7.41
CA ASN A 308 0.64 -0.15 -8.16
C ASN A 308 -0.85 -0.32 -7.76
N LEU A 309 -1.16 -0.23 -6.46
CA LEU A 309 -2.53 -0.29 -5.95
C LEU A 309 -3.40 0.82 -6.54
N VAL A 310 -2.91 2.06 -6.53
CA VAL A 310 -3.64 3.23 -7.07
C VAL A 310 -3.74 3.18 -8.59
N GLN A 311 -2.67 2.78 -9.29
CA GLN A 311 -2.67 2.71 -10.76
C GLN A 311 -3.56 1.60 -11.31
N SER A 312 -3.69 0.49 -10.59
CA SER A 312 -4.45 -0.68 -11.06
C SER A 312 -5.93 -0.63 -10.69
N GLN A 313 -6.31 0.23 -9.75
CA GLN A 313 -7.70 0.36 -9.27
C GLN A 313 -8.37 1.64 -9.78
N SER A 314 -9.70 1.71 -9.71
CA SER A 314 -10.46 2.93 -10.00
C SER A 314 -10.42 3.88 -8.80
N VAL A 315 -9.30 4.58 -8.64
CA VAL A 315 -9.09 5.57 -7.58
C VAL A 315 -9.12 6.97 -8.19
N ASP A 316 -10.04 7.80 -7.70
CA ASP A 316 -10.16 9.20 -8.14
C ASP A 316 -9.45 10.17 -7.19
N THR A 317 -9.29 9.81 -5.91
CA THR A 317 -8.69 10.68 -4.90
C THR A 317 -7.99 9.87 -3.83
N ILE A 318 -6.81 10.33 -3.39
CA ILE A 318 -6.07 9.70 -2.30
C ILE A 318 -6.77 10.03 -0.97
N PRO A 319 -7.04 9.03 -0.10
CA PRO A 319 -7.58 9.29 1.23
C PRO A 319 -6.72 10.30 2.01
N LYS A 320 -7.35 11.30 2.64
CA LYS A 320 -6.67 12.39 3.35
C LYS A 320 -5.52 11.94 4.26
N LYS A 321 -5.75 10.90 5.08
CA LYS A 321 -4.69 10.34 5.93
C LYS A 321 -3.48 9.84 5.14
N ALA A 322 -3.69 9.12 4.03
CA ALA A 322 -2.58 8.67 3.20
C ALA A 322 -1.86 9.84 2.51
N LEU A 323 -2.59 10.91 2.16
CA LEU A 323 -2.03 12.12 1.59
C LEU A 323 -1.15 12.88 2.60
N GLU A 324 -1.61 13.05 3.84
CA GLU A 324 -0.83 13.62 4.95
C GLU A 324 0.48 12.85 5.15
N ILE A 325 0.40 11.52 5.17
CA ILE A 325 1.57 10.64 5.27
C ILE A 325 2.56 10.88 4.12
N LEU A 326 2.08 10.91 2.86
CA LEU A 326 2.92 11.11 1.69
C LEU A 326 3.60 12.48 1.66
N ARG A 327 2.88 13.51 2.11
CA ARG A 327 3.38 14.89 2.23
C ARG A 327 4.54 14.98 3.25
N ASP A 328 4.41 14.27 4.37
CA ASP A 328 5.37 14.35 5.48
C ASP A 328 6.65 13.51 5.27
N ILE A 329 6.69 12.68 4.22
CA ILE A 329 7.88 11.92 3.86
C ILE A 329 8.95 12.85 3.28
N ARG A 330 10.13 12.83 3.90
CA ARG A 330 11.30 13.59 3.46
C ARG A 330 11.76 13.16 2.06
N ASP A 331 12.08 14.14 1.21
CA ASP A 331 12.61 13.95 -0.15
C ASP A 331 11.71 13.10 -1.08
N ILE A 332 10.40 13.02 -0.80
CA ILE A 332 9.42 12.25 -1.60
C ILE A 332 9.49 12.61 -3.10
N ALA A 333 9.69 13.89 -3.43
CA ALA A 333 9.80 14.37 -4.81
C ALA A 333 11.00 13.75 -5.56
N ARG A 334 12.15 13.64 -4.90
CA ARG A 334 13.35 12.99 -5.47
C ARG A 334 13.12 11.49 -5.65
N ILE A 335 12.41 10.85 -4.72
CA ILE A 335 12.07 9.44 -4.83
C ILE A 335 11.15 9.19 -6.03
N PHE A 336 10.13 10.02 -6.23
CA PHE A 336 9.27 9.93 -7.40
C PHE A 336 10.04 10.15 -8.71
N LEU A 337 10.99 11.09 -8.73
CA LEU A 337 11.88 11.26 -9.88
C LEU A 337 12.65 9.98 -10.20
N GLU A 338 13.28 9.35 -9.20
CA GLU A 338 14.01 8.10 -9.40
C GLU A 338 13.10 6.95 -9.84
N LEU A 339 11.90 6.84 -9.28
CA LEU A 339 10.91 5.83 -9.70
C LEU A 339 10.41 6.07 -11.13
N SER A 340 10.18 7.32 -11.53
CA SER A 340 9.70 7.69 -12.87
C SER A 340 10.69 7.34 -13.99
N LYS A 341 11.97 7.16 -13.66
CA LYS A 341 13.00 6.70 -14.61
C LYS A 341 12.87 5.22 -14.94
N GLY A 342 12.40 4.41 -13.99
CA GLY A 342 12.30 2.95 -14.12
C GLY A 342 10.88 2.43 -14.36
N PHE A 343 9.85 3.16 -13.94
CA PHE A 343 8.46 2.73 -13.95
C PHE A 343 7.54 3.86 -14.44
N ASN A 344 6.47 3.51 -15.15
CA ASN A 344 5.40 4.47 -15.46
C ASN A 344 4.56 4.71 -14.20
N ILE A 345 4.68 5.90 -13.61
CA ILE A 345 3.93 6.32 -12.42
C ILE A 345 2.94 7.47 -12.72
N ASP A 346 2.69 7.76 -14.00
CA ASP A 346 2.01 8.99 -14.45
C ASP A 346 0.58 9.09 -13.91
N ARG A 347 -0.19 7.99 -13.95
CA ARG A 347 -1.55 7.94 -13.40
C ARG A 347 -1.57 8.18 -11.89
N PHE A 348 -0.62 7.62 -11.15
CA PHE A 348 -0.52 7.84 -9.71
C PHE A 348 -0.18 9.31 -9.42
N LEU A 349 0.79 9.87 -10.14
CA LEU A 349 1.16 11.29 -10.02
C LEU A 349 -0.04 12.18 -10.34
N ALA A 350 -0.82 11.91 -11.39
CA ALA A 350 -2.03 12.67 -11.70
C ALA A 350 -2.98 12.73 -10.50
N ILE A 351 -3.33 11.56 -9.95
CA ILE A 351 -4.27 11.44 -8.82
C ILE A 351 -3.69 12.10 -7.56
N LEU A 352 -2.40 11.93 -7.29
CA LEU A 352 -1.70 12.56 -6.16
C LEU A 352 -1.74 14.08 -6.26
N LEU A 353 -1.36 14.62 -7.41
CA LEU A 353 -1.27 16.07 -7.64
C LEU A 353 -2.66 16.71 -7.58
N GLU A 354 -3.69 16.07 -8.16
CA GLU A 354 -5.08 16.52 -8.03
C GLU A 354 -5.56 16.49 -6.57
N SER A 355 -5.20 15.44 -5.81
CA SER A 355 -5.54 15.34 -4.38
C SER A 355 -4.86 16.42 -3.54
N LEU A 356 -3.62 16.79 -3.88
CA LEU A 356 -2.90 17.91 -3.24
C LEU A 356 -3.56 19.26 -3.56
N VAL A 357 -3.98 19.47 -4.81
CA VAL A 357 -4.74 20.68 -5.22
C VAL A 357 -6.03 20.81 -4.40
N ASP A 358 -6.78 19.71 -4.25
CA ASP A 358 -8.04 19.71 -3.50
C ASP A 358 -7.88 20.05 -2.00
N GLN A 359 -6.69 19.86 -1.41
CA GLN A 359 -6.40 20.24 -0.01
C GLN A 359 -5.60 21.55 0.13
N SER A 360 -5.10 22.11 -0.97
CA SER A 360 -4.19 23.26 -0.95
C SER A 360 -4.83 24.56 -0.45
N SER A 361 -6.15 24.69 -0.54
CA SER A 361 -6.87 25.83 0.03
C SER A 361 -7.04 25.76 1.55
N SER A 362 -6.83 24.59 2.16
CA SER A 362 -7.08 24.36 3.58
C SER A 362 -5.81 24.44 4.44
N ASP A 363 -4.66 24.06 3.89
CA ASP A 363 -3.39 24.00 4.62
C ASP A 363 -2.21 24.24 3.65
N ASP A 364 -1.36 25.19 4.02
CA ASP A 364 -0.23 25.66 3.22
C ASP A 364 0.79 24.57 2.90
N SER A 365 0.93 23.57 3.78
CA SER A 365 1.89 22.48 3.60
C SER A 365 1.60 21.63 2.34
N TYR A 366 0.34 21.52 1.90
CA TYR A 366 -0.02 20.75 0.72
C TYR A 366 0.45 21.41 -0.57
N HIS A 367 0.30 22.73 -0.71
CA HIS A 367 0.76 23.41 -1.92
C HIS A 367 2.30 23.49 -1.97
N LEU A 368 2.98 23.55 -0.83
CA LEU A 368 4.46 23.44 -0.77
C LEU A 368 4.95 22.07 -1.24
N ALA A 369 4.31 20.98 -0.79
CA ALA A 369 4.63 19.63 -1.26
C ALA A 369 4.34 19.46 -2.76
N LEU A 370 3.23 20.03 -3.24
CA LEU A 370 2.87 20.05 -4.66
C LEU A 370 3.94 20.77 -5.51
N ILE A 371 4.37 21.97 -5.10
CA ILE A 371 5.43 22.74 -5.77
C ILE A 371 6.75 21.94 -5.79
N SER A 372 7.13 21.32 -4.67
CA SER A 372 8.33 20.49 -4.59
C SER A 372 8.32 19.33 -5.60
N ILE A 373 7.17 18.68 -5.79
CA ILE A 373 7.00 17.62 -6.80
C ILE A 373 7.06 18.20 -8.21
N ILE A 374 6.36 19.31 -8.50
CA ILE A 374 6.38 20.00 -9.80
C ILE A 374 7.81 20.41 -10.20
N ASP A 375 8.59 20.91 -9.24
CA ASP A 375 9.96 21.39 -9.49
C ASP A 375 10.95 20.25 -9.78
N THR A 376 10.68 19.05 -9.25
CA THR A 376 11.61 17.92 -9.28
C THR A 376 11.26 16.89 -10.34
N VAL A 377 9.96 16.60 -10.54
CA VAL A 377 9.48 15.49 -11.37
C VAL A 377 8.99 16.01 -12.73
N PRO A 378 9.42 15.44 -13.87
CA PRO A 378 8.97 15.87 -15.18
C PRO A 378 7.50 15.49 -15.41
N LEU A 379 6.61 16.48 -15.40
CA LEU A 379 5.16 16.27 -15.46
C LEU A 379 4.59 15.98 -16.84
N LYS A 380 5.35 16.18 -17.92
CA LYS A 380 4.99 15.91 -19.34
C LYS A 380 3.49 16.17 -19.63
N ASN A 381 2.66 15.12 -19.68
CA ASN A 381 1.26 15.22 -20.09
C ASN A 381 0.28 15.61 -18.98
N LEU A 382 0.75 15.78 -17.74
CA LEU A 382 -0.09 16.07 -16.57
C LEU A 382 -0.36 17.57 -16.37
N VAL A 383 0.43 18.44 -17.01
CA VAL A 383 0.34 19.90 -16.84
C VAL A 383 -1.07 20.41 -17.18
N ASP A 384 -1.63 19.95 -18.30
CA ASP A 384 -2.97 20.34 -18.77
C ASP A 384 -4.06 20.06 -17.74
N ASN A 385 -4.07 18.83 -17.21
CA ASN A 385 -5.05 18.38 -16.22
C ASN A 385 -4.93 19.14 -14.91
N ILE A 386 -3.69 19.36 -14.43
CA ILE A 386 -3.43 20.05 -13.15
C ILE A 386 -3.83 21.51 -13.23
N VAL A 387 -3.43 22.21 -14.30
CA VAL A 387 -3.80 23.61 -14.52
C VAL A 387 -5.31 23.75 -14.59
N ARG A 388 -5.98 22.91 -15.39
CA ARG A 388 -7.45 22.90 -15.47
C ARG A 388 -8.09 22.65 -14.10
N LYS A 389 -7.60 21.67 -13.33
CA LYS A 389 -8.10 21.36 -11.99
C LYS A 389 -7.97 22.55 -11.04
N ILE A 390 -6.82 23.23 -11.01
CA ILE A 390 -6.59 24.42 -10.17
C ILE A 390 -7.60 25.51 -10.51
N LEU A 391 -7.73 25.86 -11.80
CA LEU A 391 -8.63 26.91 -12.25
C LEU A 391 -10.10 26.58 -11.93
N LEU A 392 -10.54 25.34 -12.16
CA LEU A 392 -11.88 24.88 -11.78
C LEU A 392 -12.11 24.91 -10.26
N THR A 393 -11.10 24.59 -9.46
CA THR A 393 -11.20 24.68 -8.00
C THR A 393 -11.33 26.13 -7.54
N CYS A 394 -10.57 27.07 -8.13
CA CYS A 394 -10.73 28.50 -7.88
C CYS A 394 -12.14 29.01 -8.25
N MET A 395 -12.70 28.57 -9.38
CA MET A 395 -14.09 28.93 -9.76
C MET A 395 -15.11 28.41 -8.74
N LYS A 396 -14.97 27.15 -8.28
CA LYS A 396 -15.85 26.58 -7.25
C LYS A 396 -15.76 27.30 -5.91
N LEU A 397 -14.58 27.84 -5.57
CA LEU A 397 -14.38 28.63 -4.36
C LEU A 397 -15.06 30.01 -4.48
N SER A 398 -14.98 30.67 -5.64
CA SER A 398 -15.74 31.91 -5.91
C SER A 398 -17.25 31.73 -5.65
N GLU A 399 -17.82 30.61 -6.11
CA GLU A 399 -19.25 30.34 -5.93
C GLU A 399 -19.66 30.11 -4.47
N LYS A 400 -18.79 29.49 -3.66
CA LYS A 400 -19.04 29.18 -2.25
C LYS A 400 -18.76 30.34 -1.30
N ASP A 401 -17.75 31.16 -1.58
CA ASP A 401 -17.26 32.23 -0.69
C ASP A 401 -18.03 33.55 -0.79
N ARG A 402 -19.15 33.61 -1.52
CA ARG A 402 -20.11 34.75 -1.44
C ARG A 402 -20.61 35.06 -0.02
N LYS A 403 -20.30 34.23 0.98
CA LYS A 403 -20.75 34.39 2.38
C LYS A 403 -19.65 34.58 3.42
N LEU A 404 -18.37 34.32 3.14
CA LEU A 404 -17.29 34.41 4.14
C LEU A 404 -15.98 34.90 3.48
N ALA A 405 -15.78 36.21 3.45
CA ALA A 405 -14.53 36.83 3.03
C ALA A 405 -13.43 36.51 4.06
N SER A 406 -12.59 35.52 3.76
CA SER A 406 -11.27 35.41 4.38
C SER A 406 -10.21 35.77 3.34
N SER A 407 -9.35 36.72 3.69
CA SER A 407 -8.23 37.15 2.85
C SER A 407 -7.19 36.04 2.80
N GLY A 408 -6.88 35.52 1.60
CA GLY A 408 -5.84 34.51 1.39
C GLY A 408 -6.24 33.30 0.53
N THR A 409 -7.50 33.19 0.10
CA THR A 409 -8.05 32.00 -0.57
C THR A 409 -7.48 31.69 -1.96
N GLY A 410 -6.74 32.59 -2.62
CA GLY A 410 -6.15 32.38 -3.95
C GLY A 410 -4.61 32.36 -4.02
N THR A 411 -3.92 32.71 -2.93
CA THR A 411 -2.45 32.86 -2.94
C THR A 411 -1.74 31.54 -3.23
N TRP A 412 -2.31 30.41 -2.76
CA TRP A 412 -1.79 29.07 -3.03
C TRP A 412 -1.83 28.73 -4.53
N ALA A 413 -2.93 29.07 -5.22
CA ALA A 413 -3.13 28.77 -6.63
C ALA A 413 -2.14 29.56 -7.50
N LYS A 414 -1.92 30.84 -7.21
CA LYS A 414 -0.89 31.66 -7.87
C LYS A 414 0.50 31.06 -7.74
N LYS A 415 0.89 30.63 -6.53
CA LYS A 415 2.22 30.04 -6.28
C LYS A 415 2.41 28.75 -7.10
N ILE A 416 1.39 27.89 -7.17
CA ILE A 416 1.46 26.66 -7.96
C ILE A 416 1.51 26.96 -9.46
N LEU A 417 0.63 27.83 -9.97
CA LEU A 417 0.60 28.19 -11.38
C LEU A 417 1.94 28.81 -11.82
N ALA A 418 2.53 29.67 -10.99
CA ALA A 418 3.86 30.24 -11.25
C ALA A 418 4.97 29.16 -11.29
N ALA A 419 4.91 28.16 -10.40
CA ALA A 419 5.86 27.04 -10.44
C ALA A 419 5.73 26.20 -11.72
N ILE A 420 4.50 25.97 -12.19
CA ILE A 420 4.24 25.24 -13.43
C ILE A 420 4.71 26.04 -14.65
N ASP A 421 4.38 27.33 -14.74
CA ASP A 421 4.79 28.24 -15.83
C ASP A 421 6.32 28.32 -15.93
N LYS A 422 7.01 28.43 -14.79
CA LYS A 422 8.48 28.44 -14.73
C LYS A 422 9.12 27.14 -15.28
N LYS A 423 8.51 25.99 -15.02
CA LYS A 423 9.08 24.67 -15.39
C LYS A 423 8.65 24.20 -16.78
N ASN A 424 7.42 24.50 -17.20
CA ASN A 424 6.80 23.99 -18.43
C ASN A 424 5.99 25.09 -19.14
N PRO A 425 6.61 26.20 -19.58
CA PRO A 425 5.90 27.40 -20.05
C PRO A 425 4.99 27.15 -21.25
N SER A 426 5.44 26.35 -22.24
CA SER A 426 4.65 26.06 -23.45
C SER A 426 3.42 25.20 -23.17
N GLN A 427 3.58 24.14 -22.36
CA GLN A 427 2.47 23.26 -21.97
C GLN A 427 1.48 23.99 -21.07
N PHE A 428 2.00 24.83 -20.18
CA PHE A 428 1.22 25.70 -19.33
C PHE A 428 0.34 26.66 -20.14
N GLN A 429 0.93 27.37 -21.10
CA GLN A 429 0.20 28.27 -22.00
C GLN A 429 -0.88 27.50 -22.79
N GLY A 430 -0.55 26.34 -23.35
CA GLY A 430 -1.50 25.49 -24.05
C GLY A 430 -2.69 25.08 -23.16
N ALA A 431 -2.44 24.77 -21.89
CA ALA A 431 -3.48 24.41 -20.92
C ALA A 431 -4.42 25.58 -20.62
N VAL A 432 -3.86 26.78 -20.39
CA VAL A 432 -4.65 28.00 -20.17
C VAL A 432 -5.48 28.34 -21.41
N HIS A 433 -4.90 28.24 -22.62
CA HIS A 433 -5.62 28.47 -23.87
C HIS A 433 -6.83 27.53 -24.01
N LYS A 434 -6.64 26.22 -23.78
CA LYS A 434 -7.74 25.26 -23.84
C LYS A 434 -8.82 25.52 -22.80
N PHE A 435 -8.41 25.90 -21.58
CA PHE A 435 -9.36 26.24 -20.53
C PHE A 435 -10.24 27.44 -20.91
N LEU A 436 -9.63 28.50 -21.46
CA LEU A 436 -10.36 29.69 -21.93
C LEU A 436 -11.23 29.41 -23.17
N GLN A 437 -10.92 28.35 -23.93
CA GLN A 437 -11.71 27.91 -25.08
C GLN A 437 -12.81 26.89 -24.74
N ASP A 438 -12.88 26.34 -23.53
CA ASP A 438 -13.88 25.31 -23.15
C ASP A 438 -15.31 25.91 -23.20
N ASP A 439 -16.22 25.28 -23.94
CA ASP A 439 -17.59 25.76 -24.21
C ASP A 439 -18.40 26.04 -22.93
N LYS A 440 -18.07 25.36 -21.82
CA LYS A 440 -18.69 25.62 -20.50
C LYS A 440 -18.33 27.01 -19.94
N VAL A 441 -17.14 27.51 -20.25
CA VAL A 441 -16.64 28.84 -19.88
C VAL A 441 -17.11 29.90 -20.90
N GLN A 442 -17.34 29.51 -22.16
CA GLN A 442 -17.76 30.43 -23.22
C GLN A 442 -19.19 31.00 -23.08
N SER A 443 -20.08 30.37 -22.30
CA SER A 443 -21.47 30.85 -22.17
C SER A 443 -21.65 32.06 -21.23
N LYS A 444 -20.61 32.47 -20.48
CA LYS A 444 -20.64 33.54 -19.46
C LYS A 444 -19.32 34.37 -19.43
N LYS A 445 -18.85 34.79 -20.60
CA LYS A 445 -17.45 35.18 -20.92
C LYS A 445 -16.73 36.19 -20.03
N GLU A 446 -17.38 37.21 -19.45
CA GLU A 446 -16.65 38.28 -18.73
C GLU A 446 -16.73 38.14 -17.21
N ASP A 447 -17.89 37.79 -16.67
CA ASP A 447 -18.09 37.72 -15.22
C ASP A 447 -17.30 36.57 -14.58
N GLU A 448 -17.21 35.41 -15.23
CA GLU A 448 -16.52 34.23 -14.66
C GLU A 448 -14.99 34.39 -14.63
N VAL A 449 -14.40 34.98 -15.66
CA VAL A 449 -12.94 35.26 -15.71
C VAL A 449 -12.59 36.38 -14.74
N LEU A 450 -13.44 37.41 -14.61
CA LEU A 450 -13.26 38.47 -13.63
C LEU A 450 -13.33 37.93 -12.20
N GLU A 451 -14.30 37.06 -11.90
CA GLU A 451 -14.42 36.39 -10.60
C GLU A 451 -13.24 35.47 -10.30
N LEU A 452 -12.72 34.76 -11.31
CA LEU A 452 -11.50 33.97 -11.18
C LEU A 452 -10.27 34.85 -10.85
N CYS A 453 -10.16 36.02 -11.48
CA CYS A 453 -9.11 37.00 -11.17
C CYS A 453 -9.23 37.51 -9.73
N LYS A 454 -10.45 37.82 -9.27
CA LYS A 454 -10.70 38.24 -7.88
C LYS A 454 -10.26 37.18 -6.87
N VAL A 455 -10.62 35.91 -7.10
CA VAL A 455 -10.20 34.81 -6.23
C VAL A 455 -8.68 34.68 -6.18
N LEU A 456 -8.01 34.67 -7.34
CA LEU A 456 -6.55 34.55 -7.40
C LEU A 456 -5.83 35.75 -6.77
N ASP A 457 -6.40 36.94 -6.88
CA ASP A 457 -5.90 38.15 -6.22
C ASP A 457 -6.25 38.22 -4.72
N GLY A 458 -6.94 37.22 -4.18
CA GLY A 458 -7.26 37.14 -2.74
C GLY A 458 -8.40 38.08 -2.33
N ASN A 459 -9.33 38.36 -3.25
CA ASN A 459 -10.48 39.25 -3.05
C ASN A 459 -10.08 40.66 -2.59
N LEU A 460 -8.98 41.20 -3.11
CA LEU A 460 -8.60 42.60 -2.91
C LEU A 460 -9.69 43.51 -3.50
N ASP A 461 -10.19 44.47 -2.72
CA ASP A 461 -11.18 45.46 -3.15
C ASP A 461 -10.71 46.23 -4.40
N ASP A 462 -11.66 46.55 -5.30
CA ASP A 462 -11.56 47.28 -6.59
C ASP A 462 -10.87 48.67 -6.55
N SER A 463 -10.19 49.02 -5.45
CA SER A 463 -9.48 50.28 -5.26
C SER A 463 -8.27 50.51 -6.20
N MET A 464 -7.82 49.48 -6.92
CA MET A 464 -6.70 49.55 -7.86
C MET A 464 -7.15 49.18 -9.28
N SER A 465 -6.93 50.08 -10.23
CA SER A 465 -7.46 50.03 -11.61
C SER A 465 -6.99 48.85 -12.47
N VAL A 466 -6.03 48.05 -12.00
CA VAL A 466 -5.49 46.90 -12.73
C VAL A 466 -5.33 45.75 -11.74
N SER A 467 -5.72 44.53 -12.11
CA SER A 467 -5.55 43.31 -11.31
C SER A 467 -4.37 42.51 -11.88
N ASP A 468 -3.53 41.92 -11.02
CA ASP A 468 -2.38 41.12 -11.45
C ASP A 468 -2.79 39.88 -12.22
N SER A 469 -3.81 39.19 -11.70
CA SER A 469 -4.39 38.03 -12.37
C SER A 469 -5.02 38.42 -13.70
N LYS A 470 -5.63 39.62 -13.82
CA LYS A 470 -6.20 40.12 -15.08
C LYS A 470 -5.14 40.37 -16.14
N ILE A 471 -4.02 41.00 -15.79
CA ILE A 471 -2.86 41.14 -16.70
C ILE A 471 -2.36 39.77 -17.12
N TRP A 472 -2.26 38.85 -16.17
CA TRP A 472 -1.72 37.53 -16.39
C TRP A 472 -2.61 36.69 -17.33
N PHE A 473 -3.93 36.63 -17.13
CA PHE A 473 -4.85 35.93 -18.03
C PHE A 473 -4.92 36.60 -19.40
N ALA A 474 -4.97 37.93 -19.45
CA ALA A 474 -5.01 38.66 -20.71
C ALA A 474 -3.74 38.39 -21.53
N SER A 475 -2.58 38.26 -20.89
CA SER A 475 -1.31 37.90 -21.56
C SER A 475 -1.31 36.48 -22.12
N HIS A 476 -2.10 35.57 -21.57
CA HIS A 476 -2.25 34.18 -22.04
C HIS A 476 -3.56 33.96 -22.81
N HIS A 477 -4.23 35.02 -23.27
CA HIS A 477 -5.52 34.86 -23.94
C HIS A 477 -5.33 34.29 -25.36
N PRO A 478 -6.14 33.33 -25.83
CA PRO A 478 -6.01 32.77 -27.19
C PRO A 478 -6.19 33.81 -28.29
N GLU A 479 -7.10 34.78 -28.10
CA GLU A 479 -7.32 35.88 -29.05
C GLU A 479 -6.22 36.97 -28.96
N PRO A 480 -5.49 37.27 -30.05
CA PRO A 480 -4.46 38.30 -30.05
C PRO A 480 -4.98 39.71 -29.72
N LYS A 481 -6.24 40.01 -30.05
CA LYS A 481 -6.86 41.31 -29.74
C LYS A 481 -6.90 41.59 -28.23
N ILE A 482 -7.16 40.58 -27.42
CA ILE A 482 -7.20 40.68 -25.96
C ILE A 482 -5.79 40.77 -25.40
N ARG A 483 -4.83 39.96 -25.91
CA ARG A 483 -3.41 40.07 -25.54
C ARG A 483 -2.86 41.46 -25.81
N ARG A 484 -3.18 42.05 -26.96
CA ARG A 484 -2.81 43.43 -27.32
C ARG A 484 -3.39 44.48 -26.38
N ALA A 485 -4.60 44.25 -25.87
CA ALA A 485 -5.29 45.18 -24.96
C ALA A 485 -4.84 45.05 -23.50
N THR A 486 -4.04 44.04 -23.14
CA THR A 486 -3.62 43.71 -21.77
C THR A 486 -3.13 44.92 -20.98
N PHE A 487 -2.36 45.79 -21.62
CA PHE A 487 -1.73 46.95 -20.96
C PHE A 487 -2.37 48.29 -21.30
N SER A 488 -3.54 48.31 -21.95
CA SER A 488 -4.20 49.56 -22.39
C SER A 488 -4.59 50.54 -21.27
N GLY A 489 -4.55 50.11 -19.99
CA GLY A 489 -4.76 50.95 -18.80
C GLY A 489 -3.51 51.22 -17.96
N LEU A 490 -2.32 50.79 -18.42
CA LEU A 490 -1.04 50.90 -17.72
C LEU A 490 -0.21 52.04 -18.33
N ASN A 491 -0.20 53.20 -17.65
CA ASN A 491 0.63 54.35 -18.03
C ASN A 491 1.85 54.47 -17.13
N ARG A 492 2.85 55.27 -17.54
CA ARG A 492 4.10 55.48 -16.78
C ARG A 492 3.89 55.86 -15.31
N SER A 493 2.87 56.68 -15.01
CA SER A 493 2.52 57.08 -13.65
C SER A 493 1.96 55.94 -12.79
N ALA A 494 1.26 54.98 -13.40
CA ALA A 494 0.77 53.77 -12.72
C ALA A 494 1.93 52.80 -12.43
N ILE A 495 2.86 52.64 -13.38
CA ILE A 495 4.06 51.80 -13.23
C ILE A 495 4.95 52.31 -12.09
N LEU A 496 5.19 53.62 -12.04
CA LEU A 496 5.99 54.24 -10.98
C LEU A 496 5.36 54.09 -9.59
N LYS A 497 4.02 54.17 -9.50
CA LYS A 497 3.29 53.88 -8.25
C LYS A 497 3.47 52.43 -7.82
N ILE A 498 3.30 51.47 -8.75
CA ILE A 498 3.46 50.04 -8.46
C ILE A 498 4.88 49.73 -7.99
N LYS A 499 5.90 50.27 -8.67
CA LYS A 499 7.32 50.13 -8.30
C LYS A 499 7.63 50.58 -6.87
N SER A 500 6.86 51.53 -6.33
CA SER A 500 7.01 52.04 -4.95
C SER A 500 6.22 51.26 -3.90
N LEU A 501 5.16 50.55 -4.29
CA LEU A 501 4.17 49.95 -3.38
C LEU A 501 4.26 48.42 -3.30
N ASP A 502 4.61 47.75 -4.41
CA ASP A 502 4.60 46.28 -4.48
C ASP A 502 5.65 45.77 -5.51
N PHE A 503 6.77 45.29 -4.99
CA PHE A 503 7.86 44.76 -5.81
C PHE A 503 7.49 43.45 -6.52
N GLN A 504 6.70 42.58 -5.89
CA GLN A 504 6.29 41.30 -6.48
C GLN A 504 5.39 41.51 -7.70
N ARG A 505 4.53 42.51 -7.61
CA ARG A 505 3.66 42.94 -8.70
C ARG A 505 4.42 43.49 -9.90
N LEU A 506 5.48 44.25 -9.64
CA LEU A 506 6.38 44.72 -10.71
C LEU A 506 7.04 43.55 -11.44
N VAL A 507 7.44 42.49 -10.71
CA VAL A 507 7.99 41.26 -11.31
C VAL A 507 6.95 40.58 -12.21
N ASN A 508 5.70 40.45 -11.77
CA ASN A 508 4.63 39.86 -12.58
C ASN A 508 4.38 40.64 -13.88
N ILE A 509 4.39 41.99 -13.80
CA ILE A 509 4.24 42.86 -14.98
C ILE A 509 5.45 42.72 -15.91
N LYS A 510 6.67 42.67 -15.34
CA LYS A 510 7.90 42.46 -16.10
C LYS A 510 7.82 41.17 -16.92
N ASP A 511 7.42 40.07 -16.30
CA ASP A 511 7.29 38.77 -16.96
C ASP A 511 6.19 38.77 -18.02
N ALA A 512 5.07 39.45 -17.77
CA ALA A 512 3.99 39.60 -18.74
C ALA A 512 4.43 40.41 -19.98
N VAL A 513 5.18 41.50 -19.78
CA VAL A 513 5.73 42.31 -20.87
C VAL A 513 6.77 41.52 -21.67
N LEU A 514 7.70 40.83 -20.99
CA LEU A 514 8.67 39.97 -21.66
C LEU A 514 7.99 38.92 -22.51
N ARG A 515 6.92 38.29 -22.01
CA ARG A 515 6.15 37.30 -22.76
C ARG A 515 5.52 37.89 -24.03
N GLN A 516 4.90 39.08 -23.95
CA GLN A 516 4.30 39.72 -25.13
C GLN A 516 5.33 40.17 -26.17
N LEU A 517 6.56 40.51 -25.75
CA LEU A 517 7.66 40.76 -26.68
C LEU A 517 8.10 39.51 -27.45
N HIS A 518 7.81 38.32 -26.92
CA HIS A 518 8.09 37.04 -27.56
C HIS A 518 6.84 36.43 -28.27
N ASP A 519 5.72 37.16 -28.32
CA ASP A 519 4.45 36.66 -28.88
C ASP A 519 4.55 36.31 -30.37
N ASP A 520 3.70 35.39 -30.82
CA ASP A 520 3.60 34.95 -32.22
C ASP A 520 2.92 35.98 -33.12
N ASP A 521 2.04 36.81 -32.56
CA ASP A 521 1.38 37.88 -33.28
C ASP A 521 2.16 39.19 -33.17
N LEU A 522 2.69 39.68 -34.30
CA LEU A 522 3.47 40.93 -34.37
C LEU A 522 2.68 42.16 -33.91
N THR A 523 1.34 42.15 -33.96
CA THR A 523 0.52 43.26 -33.46
C THR A 523 0.49 43.32 -31.93
N VAL A 524 0.69 42.18 -31.25
CA VAL A 524 0.86 42.10 -29.79
C VAL A 524 2.25 42.60 -29.42
N VAL A 525 3.28 42.16 -30.15
CA VAL A 525 4.67 42.63 -29.98
C VAL A 525 4.77 44.15 -30.13
N GLN A 526 4.13 44.71 -31.17
CA GLN A 526 4.08 46.15 -31.39
C GLN A 526 3.44 46.91 -30.22
N ALA A 527 2.34 46.38 -29.66
CA ALA A 527 1.70 47.01 -28.51
C ALA A 527 2.58 46.97 -27.25
N ALA A 528 3.30 45.86 -27.00
CA ALA A 528 4.25 45.76 -25.90
C ALA A 528 5.43 46.73 -26.04
N LEU A 529 5.95 46.91 -27.26
CA LEU A 529 7.00 47.90 -27.56
C LEU A 529 6.50 49.35 -27.43
N SER A 530 5.21 49.59 -27.61
CA SER A 530 4.59 50.92 -27.53
C SER A 530 4.18 51.31 -26.11
N LEU A 531 4.52 50.50 -25.11
CA LEU A 531 4.13 50.72 -23.72
C LEU A 531 4.84 51.95 -23.12
N ASP A 532 4.07 52.92 -22.63
CA ASP A 532 4.59 54.11 -21.96
C ASP A 532 5.20 53.75 -20.60
N GLY A 533 6.54 53.76 -20.51
CA GLY A 533 7.29 53.33 -19.33
C GLY A 533 7.97 51.96 -19.45
N LEU A 534 8.13 51.40 -20.65
CA LEU A 534 8.82 50.12 -20.89
C LEU A 534 10.20 50.03 -20.23
N THR A 535 10.99 51.11 -20.29
CA THR A 535 12.34 51.21 -19.69
C THR A 535 12.33 51.30 -18.16
N GLU A 536 11.18 51.56 -17.54
CA GLU A 536 11.01 51.54 -16.08
C GLU A 536 10.74 50.11 -15.56
N ILE A 537 10.25 49.23 -16.44
CA ILE A 537 9.85 47.83 -16.16
C ILE A 537 11.00 46.87 -16.48
N LEU A 538 11.59 47.00 -17.68
CA LEU A 538 12.63 46.09 -18.16
C LEU A 538 14.03 46.67 -17.90
N SER A 539 14.94 45.80 -17.48
CA SER A 539 16.35 46.19 -17.42
C SER A 539 16.93 46.30 -18.83
N PRO A 540 17.95 47.15 -19.07
CA PRO A 540 18.61 47.26 -20.36
C PRO A 540 19.04 45.92 -21.01
N PRO A 541 19.60 44.93 -20.28
CA PRO A 541 19.95 43.65 -20.88
C PRO A 541 18.72 42.84 -21.30
N ASP A 542 17.67 42.79 -20.49
CA ASP A 542 16.43 42.06 -20.83
C ASP A 542 15.76 42.64 -22.09
N LEU A 543 15.76 43.97 -22.21
CA LEU A 543 15.19 44.67 -23.36
C LEU A 543 16.00 44.41 -24.64
N LEU A 544 17.34 44.41 -24.54
CA LEU A 544 18.21 44.10 -25.68
C LEU A 544 18.01 42.67 -26.18
N GLU A 545 17.90 41.70 -25.26
CA GLU A 545 17.64 40.31 -25.60
C GLU A 545 16.27 40.15 -26.29
N ALA A 546 15.23 40.76 -25.73
CA ALA A 546 13.89 40.73 -26.31
C ALA A 546 13.86 41.38 -27.70
N LEU A 547 14.47 42.56 -27.88
CA LEU A 547 14.54 43.25 -29.18
C LEU A 547 15.29 42.41 -30.21
N HIS A 548 16.38 41.76 -29.82
CA HIS A 548 17.13 40.87 -30.71
C HIS A 548 16.28 39.68 -31.18
N ASN A 549 15.46 39.09 -30.30
CA ASN A 549 14.51 38.04 -30.68
C ASN A 549 13.41 38.55 -31.62
N VAL A 550 12.87 39.75 -31.36
CA VAL A 550 11.89 40.39 -32.24
C VAL A 550 12.48 40.62 -33.64
N ILE A 551 13.70 41.16 -33.73
CA ILE A 551 14.39 41.40 -35.01
C ILE A 551 14.59 40.08 -35.76
N LYS A 552 15.08 39.03 -35.09
CA LYS A 552 15.21 37.69 -35.70
C LYS A 552 13.88 37.16 -36.24
N LYS A 553 12.80 37.36 -35.50
CA LYS A 553 11.46 36.93 -35.89
C LYS A 553 10.97 37.70 -37.12
N CYS A 554 11.10 39.02 -37.13
CA CYS A 554 10.79 39.86 -38.29
C CYS A 554 11.61 39.46 -39.52
N LEU A 555 12.91 39.18 -39.35
CA LEU A 555 13.76 38.68 -40.44
C LEU A 555 13.29 37.34 -40.98
N SER A 556 12.83 36.41 -40.12
CA SER A 556 12.31 35.12 -40.57
C SER A 556 11.05 35.25 -41.43
N PHE A 557 10.16 36.21 -41.10
CA PHE A 557 8.98 36.52 -41.92
C PHE A 557 9.29 37.26 -43.22
N LEU A 558 10.41 37.98 -43.29
CA LEU A 558 10.87 38.66 -44.50
C LEU A 558 11.58 37.72 -45.48
N ILE A 559 12.09 36.59 -44.98
CA ILE A 559 12.86 35.60 -45.75
C ILE A 559 11.99 34.39 -46.16
N SER A 560 10.88 34.13 -45.45
CA SER A 560 9.83 33.18 -45.87
C SER A 560 8.89 33.80 -46.90
#